data_AF-A0A841L7K1-F1
#
_entry.id   AF-A0A841L7K1-F1
#
_cell.length_a   1.000
_cell.length_b   1.000
_cell.length_c   1.000
_cell.angle_alpha   90.00
_cell.angle_beta   90.00
_cell.angle_gamma   90.00
#
_symmetry.space_group_name_H-M   'P 1'
#
loop_
_entity.id
_entity.type
_entity.pdbx_description
1 polymer ?
#
loop_
_entity_poly.entity_id
_entity_poly.type
_entity_poly.pdbx_seq_one_letter_code
_entity_poly.pdbx_strand_id
1 'polypeptide(L)'
;MIGRLAGFILLLLCFFVLYLGSVWENSWMTMLGILLGVASAILIVISRMKQNLVLLEEYKAQLRELAKKPDDKGAMEKAHAAGVEYYKSKRDNRTLLPMDEHIIQNEIAQILNKKKKK
;
A
#
# COMPACT_ATOMS: atom_id res chain seq x y z
N MET A 1 7.54 5.41 -5.84
CA MET A 1 8.32 4.81 -6.95
C MET A 1 9.73 4.43 -6.55
N ILE A 2 10.47 5.26 -5.81
CA ILE A 2 11.89 5.05 -5.45
C ILE A 2 12.14 3.69 -4.75
N GLY A 3 11.32 3.30 -3.76
CA GLY A 3 11.52 2.03 -3.03
C GLY A 3 11.31 0.76 -3.88
N ARG A 4 10.43 0.81 -4.89
CA ARG A 4 10.23 -0.31 -5.84
C ARG A 4 11.38 -0.41 -6.83
N LEU A 5 11.89 0.73 -7.30
CA LEU A 5 13.03 0.78 -8.20
C LEU A 5 14.30 0.28 -7.49
N ALA A 6 14.53 0.71 -6.25
CA ALA A 6 15.63 0.25 -5.42
C ALA A 6 15.57 -1.27 -5.18
N GLY A 7 14.39 -1.80 -4.82
CA GLY A 7 14.20 -3.25 -4.66
C GLY A 7 14.42 -4.04 -5.96
N PHE A 8 14.04 -3.49 -7.11
CA PHE A 8 14.27 -4.11 -8.41
C PHE A 8 15.76 -4.15 -8.80
N ILE A 9 16.50 -3.06 -8.57
CA ILE A 9 17.95 -3.00 -8.80
C ILE A 9 18.67 -4.04 -7.92
N LEU A 10 18.25 -4.15 -6.66
CA LEU A 10 18.77 -5.12 -5.70
C LEU A 10 18.48 -6.58 -6.09
N LEU A 11 17.32 -6.86 -6.69
CA LEU A 11 16.98 -8.17 -7.28
C LEU A 11 17.88 -8.52 -8.48
N LEU A 12 18.15 -7.56 -9.37
CA LEU A 12 19.08 -7.77 -10.49
C LEU A 12 20.50 -8.07 -9.97
N LEU A 13 20.92 -7.36 -8.93
CA LEU A 13 22.22 -7.55 -8.30
C LEU A 13 22.32 -8.92 -7.60
N CYS A 14 21.23 -9.36 -6.95
CA CYS A 14 21.09 -10.71 -6.42
C CYS A 14 21.27 -11.77 -7.52
N PHE A 15 20.56 -11.63 -8.64
CA PHE A 15 20.67 -12.55 -9.77
C PHE A 15 22.10 -12.62 -10.32
N PHE A 16 22.77 -11.48 -10.45
CA PHE A 16 24.16 -11.40 -10.90
C PHE A 16 25.13 -12.11 -9.93
N VAL A 17 24.97 -11.92 -8.62
CA VAL A 17 25.80 -12.57 -7.59
C VAL A 17 25.57 -14.08 -7.56
N LEU A 18 24.31 -14.53 -7.70
CA LEU A 18 23.98 -15.96 -7.79
C LEU A 18 24.57 -16.59 -9.05
N TYR A 19 24.50 -15.89 -10.19
CA TYR A 19 25.11 -16.34 -11.44
C TYR A 19 26.64 -16.51 -11.29
N LEU A 20 27.33 -15.52 -10.73
CA LEU A 20 28.77 -15.63 -10.46
C LEU A 20 29.10 -16.76 -9.48
N GLY A 21 28.30 -16.94 -8.43
CA GLY A 21 28.45 -18.05 -7.48
C GLY A 21 28.33 -19.42 -8.16
N SER A 22 27.42 -19.54 -9.13
CA SER A 22 27.27 -20.76 -9.94
C SER A 22 28.42 -20.97 -10.93
N VAL A 23 28.90 -19.92 -11.59
CA VAL A 23 29.99 -20.03 -12.59
C VAL A 23 31.32 -20.35 -11.93
N TRP A 24 31.55 -19.86 -10.70
CA TRP A 24 32.80 -20.08 -9.96
C TRP A 24 32.71 -21.20 -8.91
N GLU A 25 31.60 -21.94 -8.87
CA GLU A 25 31.32 -23.00 -7.88
C GLU A 25 31.56 -22.54 -6.42
N ASN A 26 31.31 -21.25 -6.15
CA ASN A 26 31.61 -20.63 -4.87
C ASN A 26 30.35 -20.55 -4.00
N SER A 27 30.27 -21.45 -3.02
CA SER A 27 29.16 -21.54 -2.07
C SER A 27 28.95 -20.26 -1.25
N TRP A 28 30.02 -19.49 -0.97
CA TRP A 28 29.92 -18.22 -0.24
C TRP A 28 29.24 -17.13 -1.06
N MET A 29 29.55 -17.04 -2.37
CA MET A 29 28.86 -16.11 -3.27
C MET A 29 27.39 -16.49 -3.44
N THR A 30 27.09 -17.78 -3.52
CA THR A 30 25.71 -18.27 -3.57
C THR A 30 24.92 -17.88 -2.31
N MET A 31 25.53 -18.03 -1.13
CA MET A 31 24.91 -17.61 0.14
C MET A 31 24.69 -16.09 0.23
N LEU A 32 25.65 -15.28 -0.25
CA LEU A 32 25.49 -13.83 -0.36
C LEU A 32 24.35 -13.43 -1.30
N GLY A 33 24.22 -14.13 -2.43
CA GLY A 33 23.11 -13.95 -3.36
C GLY A 33 21.76 -14.21 -2.70
N ILE A 34 21.64 -15.31 -1.95
CA ILE A 34 20.40 -15.62 -1.20
C ILE A 34 20.07 -14.51 -0.18
N LEU A 35 21.05 -14.05 0.59
CA LEU A 35 20.87 -12.96 1.57
C LEU A 35 20.41 -11.65 0.89
N LEU A 36 21.02 -11.30 -0.23
CA LEU A 36 20.61 -10.15 -1.05
C LEU A 36 19.18 -10.32 -1.56
N GLY A 37 18.80 -11.51 -2.01
CA GLY A 37 17.43 -11.82 -2.44
C GLY A 37 16.40 -11.61 -1.33
N VAL A 38 16.68 -12.13 -0.14
CA VAL A 38 15.81 -11.96 1.04
C VAL A 38 15.70 -10.48 1.43
N ALA A 39 16.83 -9.77 1.50
CA ALA A 39 16.85 -8.34 1.84
C ALA A 39 16.04 -7.51 0.82
N SER A 40 16.15 -7.85 -0.47
CA SER A 40 15.40 -7.20 -1.55
C SER A 40 13.89 -7.40 -1.40
N ALA A 41 13.46 -8.64 -1.13
CA ALA A 41 12.05 -8.96 -0.90
C ALA A 41 11.48 -8.19 0.30
N ILE A 42 12.22 -8.14 1.41
CA ILE A 42 11.85 -7.39 2.62
C ILE A 42 11.69 -5.89 2.29
N LEU A 43 12.64 -5.29 1.57
CA LEU A 43 12.56 -3.88 1.19
C LEU A 43 11.34 -3.56 0.32
N ILE A 44 11.00 -4.43 -0.63
CA ILE A 44 9.81 -4.27 -1.49
C ILE A 44 8.53 -4.33 -0.64
N VAL A 45 8.44 -5.29 0.28
CA VAL A 45 7.29 -5.44 1.18
C VAL A 45 7.14 -4.22 2.09
N ILE A 46 8.23 -3.77 2.73
CA ILE A 46 8.22 -2.58 3.59
C ILE A 46 7.81 -1.34 2.77
N SER A 47 8.33 -1.18 1.56
CA SER A 47 7.96 -0.06 0.70
C SER A 47 6.47 -0.09 0.34
N ARG A 48 5.90 -1.26 0.06
CA ARG A 48 4.47 -1.44 -0.22
C ARG A 48 3.62 -1.14 1.02
N MET A 49 4.04 -1.62 2.19
CA MET A 49 3.36 -1.35 3.47
C MET A 49 3.34 0.14 3.80
N LYS A 50 4.47 0.84 3.64
CA LYS A 50 4.56 2.28 3.88
C LYS A 50 3.61 3.07 2.99
N GLN A 51 3.52 2.71 1.70
CA GLN A 51 2.57 3.35 0.79
C GLN A 51 1.11 3.11 1.21
N ASN A 52 0.77 1.88 1.60
CA ASN A 52 -0.58 1.55 2.07
C ASN A 52 -0.94 2.26 3.38
N LEU A 53 0.03 2.47 4.27
CA LEU A 53 -0.17 3.22 5.51
C LEU A 53 -0.49 4.70 5.24
N VAL A 54 0.23 5.33 4.31
CA VAL A 54 -0.03 6.74 3.92
C VAL A 54 -1.45 6.89 3.39
N LEU A 55 -1.89 5.99 2.50
CA LEU A 55 -3.26 6.02 1.95
C LEU A 55 -4.33 5.75 3.02
N LEU A 56 -4.03 4.88 4.00
CA LEU A 56 -4.92 4.64 5.13
C LEU A 56 -5.04 5.88 6.03
N GLU A 57 -3.92 6.56 6.31
CA GLU A 57 -3.91 7.78 7.11
C GLU A 57 -4.66 8.91 6.41
N GLU A 58 -4.47 9.06 5.09
CA GLU A 58 -5.20 10.02 4.27
C GLU A 58 -6.71 9.74 4.29
N TYR A 59 -7.12 8.48 4.10
CA TYR A 59 -8.54 8.11 4.20
C TYR A 59 -9.13 8.43 5.58
N LYS A 60 -8.42 8.09 6.66
CA LYS A 60 -8.84 8.42 8.03
C LYS A 60 -8.88 9.92 8.29
N ALA A 61 -7.96 10.69 7.72
CA ALA A 61 -7.94 12.14 7.84
C ALA A 61 -9.20 12.75 7.18
N GLN A 62 -9.54 12.30 5.96
CA GLN A 62 -10.75 12.76 5.27
C GLN A 62 -12.04 12.36 6.01
N LEU A 63 -12.10 11.16 6.58
CA LEU A 63 -13.22 10.75 7.44
C LEU A 63 -13.34 11.62 8.70
N ARG A 64 -12.21 12.05 9.30
CA ARG A 64 -12.22 12.99 10.43
C ARG A 64 -12.67 14.38 10.02
N GLU A 65 -12.29 14.85 8.83
CA GLU A 65 -12.78 16.13 8.29
C GLU A 65 -14.28 16.08 8.05
N LEU A 66 -14.78 15.00 7.44
CA LEU A 66 -16.20 14.75 7.28
C LEU A 66 -16.94 14.70 8.62
N ALA A 67 -16.34 14.09 9.65
CA ALA A 67 -16.94 14.08 10.99
C ALA A 67 -17.07 15.50 11.61
N LYS A 68 -16.19 16.43 11.25
CA LYS A 68 -16.28 17.84 11.67
C LYS A 68 -17.31 18.63 10.85
N LYS A 69 -17.40 18.36 9.55
CA LYS A 69 -18.31 19.03 8.60
C LYS A 69 -19.16 18.01 7.82
N PRO A 70 -20.11 17.34 8.48
CA PRO A 70 -20.86 16.25 7.84
C PRO A 70 -21.90 16.71 6.81
N ASP A 71 -22.24 18.00 6.78
CA ASP A 71 -23.15 18.56 5.77
C ASP A 71 -22.39 19.09 4.54
N ASP A 72 -21.06 19.05 4.56
CA ASP A 72 -20.22 19.51 3.45
C ASP A 72 -20.09 18.39 2.40
N LYS A 73 -20.77 18.58 1.27
CA LYS A 73 -20.69 17.66 0.12
C LYS A 73 -19.25 17.46 -0.37
N GLY A 74 -18.41 18.51 -0.29
CA GLY A 74 -17.01 18.41 -0.70
C GLY A 74 -16.18 17.52 0.23
N ALA A 75 -16.47 17.52 1.53
CA ALA A 75 -15.82 16.62 2.49
C ALA A 75 -16.26 15.15 2.26
N MET A 76 -17.51 14.93 1.87
CA MET A 76 -18.04 13.60 1.57
C MET A 76 -17.38 13.00 0.32
N GLU A 77 -17.28 13.79 -0.76
CA GLU A 77 -16.62 13.37 -2.00
C GLU A 77 -15.13 13.06 -1.78
N LYS A 78 -14.42 13.89 -1.00
CA LYS A 78 -13.01 13.65 -0.66
C LYS A 78 -12.82 12.38 0.16
N ALA A 79 -13.67 12.14 1.17
CA ALA A 79 -13.63 10.91 1.95
C ALA A 79 -13.90 9.67 1.09
N HIS A 80 -14.87 9.76 0.17
CA HIS A 80 -15.17 8.68 -0.77
C HIS A 80 -14.00 8.41 -1.73
N ALA A 81 -13.43 9.46 -2.34
CA ALA A 81 -12.29 9.35 -3.25
C ALA A 81 -11.07 8.72 -2.56
N ALA A 82 -10.72 9.18 -1.36
CA ALA A 82 -9.61 8.62 -0.59
C ALA A 82 -9.86 7.15 -0.19
N GLY A 83 -11.10 6.79 0.16
CA GLY A 83 -11.47 5.40 0.43
C GLY A 83 -11.31 4.50 -0.80
N VAL A 84 -11.81 4.95 -1.94
CA VAL A 84 -11.66 4.23 -3.21
C VAL A 84 -10.19 4.04 -3.56
N GLU A 85 -9.36 5.07 -3.40
CA GLU A 85 -7.93 5.00 -3.68
C GLU A 85 -7.20 4.01 -2.77
N TYR A 86 -7.50 4.00 -1.47
CA TYR A 86 -6.97 3.04 -0.50
C TYR A 86 -7.34 1.58 -0.82
N TYR A 87 -8.61 1.31 -1.13
CA TYR A 87 -9.04 -0.07 -1.44
C TYR A 87 -8.50 -0.54 -2.79
N LYS A 88 -8.36 0.36 -3.77
CA LYS A 88 -7.66 0.06 -5.03
C LYS A 88 -6.18 -0.23 -4.81
N SER A 89 -5.50 0.45 -3.88
CA SER A 89 -4.07 0.24 -3.64
C SER A 89 -3.74 -1.12 -3.02
N LYS A 90 -4.71 -1.76 -2.34
CA LYS A 90 -4.57 -3.12 -1.81
C LYS A 90 -4.59 -4.20 -2.88
N ARG A 91 -5.10 -3.90 -4.08
CA ARG A 91 -5.33 -4.89 -5.14
C ARG A 91 -4.36 -4.67 -6.29
N ASP A 92 -3.78 -5.75 -6.79
CA ASP A 92 -2.78 -5.67 -7.87
C ASP A 92 -3.37 -5.13 -9.17
N ASN A 93 -4.67 -5.35 -9.42
CA ASN A 93 -5.34 -4.88 -10.64
C ASN A 93 -6.12 -3.55 -10.46
N ARG A 94 -5.99 -2.90 -9.29
CA ARG A 94 -6.72 -1.66 -8.92
C ARG A 94 -8.24 -1.72 -9.14
N THR A 95 -8.81 -2.91 -9.23
CA THR A 95 -10.25 -3.11 -9.42
C THR A 95 -10.94 -2.95 -8.07
N LEU A 96 -11.86 -2.00 -7.95
CA LEU A 96 -12.68 -1.87 -6.75
C LEU A 96 -13.72 -3.00 -6.75
N LEU A 97 -13.83 -3.78 -5.67
CA LEU A 97 -14.95 -4.73 -5.56
C LEU A 97 -16.20 -4.03 -5.02
N PRO A 98 -17.40 -4.54 -5.36
CA PRO A 98 -18.66 -4.03 -4.80
C PRO A 98 -18.68 -4.04 -3.27
N MET A 99 -18.01 -5.01 -2.65
CA MET A 99 -17.89 -5.10 -1.19
C MET A 99 -17.01 -3.98 -0.61
N ASP A 100 -15.95 -3.55 -1.31
CA ASP A 100 -15.09 -2.45 -0.85
C ASP A 100 -15.88 -1.13 -0.88
N GLU A 101 -16.67 -0.93 -1.93
CA GLU A 101 -17.54 0.23 -2.10
C GLU A 101 -18.62 0.30 -1.01
N HIS A 102 -19.23 -0.84 -0.69
CA HIS A 102 -20.18 -0.95 0.41
C HIS A 102 -19.55 -0.61 1.77
N ILE A 103 -18.29 -1.01 2.00
CA ILE A 103 -17.58 -0.67 3.25
C ILE A 103 -17.35 0.85 3.33
N ILE A 104 -16.85 1.46 2.26
CA ILE A 104 -16.60 2.92 2.21
C ILE A 104 -17.90 3.69 2.48
N GLN A 105 -19.00 3.29 1.82
CA GLN A 105 -20.31 3.92 2.01
C GLN A 105 -20.84 3.73 3.43
N ASN A 106 -20.66 2.55 4.02
CA ASN A 106 -21.06 2.28 5.41
C ASN A 106 -20.27 3.13 6.40
N GLU A 107 -18.95 3.26 6.24
CA GLU A 107 -18.11 4.08 7.13
C GLU A 107 -18.52 5.55 7.08
N ILE A 108 -18.77 6.08 5.87
CA ILE A 108 -19.29 7.43 5.66
C ILE A 108 -20.68 7.59 6.31
N ALA A 109 -21.60 6.65 6.06
CA ALA A 109 -22.95 6.68 6.61
C ALA A 109 -22.96 6.60 8.14
N GLN A 110 -22.07 5.81 8.75
CA GLN A 110 -21.93 5.75 10.21
C GLN A 110 -21.50 7.09 10.80
N ILE A 111 -20.59 7.82 10.14
CA ILE A 111 -20.15 9.15 10.57
C ILE A 111 -21.29 10.16 10.45
N LEU A 112 -22.02 10.15 9.33
CA LEU A 112 -23.18 11.03 9.12
C LEU A 112 -24.30 10.77 10.13
N ASN A 113 -24.61 9.50 10.41
CA ASN A 113 -25.64 9.11 11.37
C ASN A 113 -25.26 9.39 12.83
N LYS A 114 -23.95 9.41 13.17
CA LYS A 114 -23.49 9.80 14.50
C LYS A 114 -23.82 11.25 14.85
N LYS A 115 -23.87 12.16 13.86
CA LYS A 115 -24.35 13.54 14.09
C LYS A 115 -25.86 13.60 14.26
N LYS A 116 -26.65 12.84 13.50
CA LYS A 116 -28.11 12.82 13.64
C LYS A 116 -28.61 12.39 15.04
N LYS A 117 -27.78 11.70 15.82
CA LYS A 117 -28.10 11.28 17.20
C LYS A 117 -27.63 12.25 18.29
N LYS A 118 -26.92 13.33 17.93
CA LYS A 118 -26.50 14.41 18.86
C LYS A 118 -27.36 15.64 18.61
#